data_AF-A0ABD0R006-F1
#
_entry.id   AF-A0ABD0R006-F1
#
_cell.length_a   1.000
_cell.length_b   1.000
_cell.length_c   1.000
_cell.angle_alpha   90.00
_cell.angle_beta   90.00
_cell.angle_gamma   90.00
#
_symmetry.space_group_name_H-M   'P 1'
#
loop_
_entity.id
_entity.type
_entity.pdbx_description
1 polymer ?
#
loop_
_entity_poly.entity_id
_entity_poly.type
_entity_poly.pdbx_seq_one_letter_code
_entity_poly.pdbx_strand_id
1 'polypeptide(L)'
;YEIPVSFKSDQPGQYEQWVVFDFNTRPVLRQKIKVRVGEDECEGTAVTHPAPEIALKKQETEGNLELWNEESMEIIPFFERERAERELINRYKLITTDQTSSVINHENYKHSMHNFLYQEEKEEGKLLTRLNPRGTVQLKNQLFDLRFGMKWAPPGKLFAAVPLSHPITPDAPQGFIMKRHAIRSLVCIMNNNDSLGPVYEAEFLKDAANETQVVLQLSEQCCSDLNLQNGQQCEMEVQFQLNRLWFCKMHKAIDDLPDLDKVLPDLKNSNFCISFQSDTAELNEKQQAAMNFVLSVTGNRSSIPPLLIYGPFGTGKTQTLAKMTQALVQQPQNKILICTHTNR
;
A
#
# COMPACT_ATOMS: atom_id res chain seq x y z
N TYR A 1 29.59 21.11 -18.73
CA TYR A 1 30.76 20.48 -18.10
C TYR A 1 30.61 18.98 -18.23
N GLU A 2 31.63 18.27 -18.67
CA GLU A 2 31.67 16.80 -18.65
C GLU A 2 32.53 16.37 -17.48
N ILE A 3 31.97 15.57 -16.56
CA ILE A 3 32.70 15.05 -15.41
C ILE A 3 32.83 13.53 -15.60
N PRO A 4 34.02 13.02 -15.96
CA PRO A 4 34.22 11.59 -16.12
C PRO A 4 34.20 10.91 -14.75
N VAL A 5 33.32 9.92 -14.59
CA VAL A 5 33.25 9.05 -13.41
C VAL A 5 33.72 7.65 -13.82
N SER A 6 34.66 7.08 -13.07
CA SER A 6 35.15 5.71 -13.30
C SER A 6 34.75 4.81 -12.14
N PHE A 7 34.40 3.57 -12.46
CA PHE A 7 34.01 2.55 -11.50
C PHE A 7 35.01 1.38 -11.61
N LYS A 8 35.43 0.83 -10.46
CA LYS A 8 36.27 -0.36 -10.36
C LYS A 8 35.63 -1.33 -9.38
N SER A 9 35.64 -2.62 -9.72
CA SER A 9 35.20 -3.69 -8.84
C SER A 9 36.10 -4.90 -9.00
N ASP A 10 36.41 -5.55 -7.87
CA ASP A 10 37.19 -6.79 -7.81
C ASP A 10 36.29 -8.03 -7.72
N GLN A 11 34.96 -7.85 -7.66
CA GLN A 11 33.98 -8.93 -7.55
C GLN A 11 32.81 -8.75 -8.53
N PRO A 12 32.30 -9.85 -9.12
CA PRO A 12 31.07 -9.80 -9.91
C PRO A 12 29.88 -9.45 -9.01
N GLY A 13 28.94 -8.69 -9.54
CA GLY A 13 27.79 -8.22 -8.77
C GLY A 13 27.10 -7.00 -9.37
N GLN A 14 26.01 -6.60 -8.74
CA GLN A 14 25.29 -5.37 -9.06
C GLN A 14 25.62 -4.30 -8.00
N TYR A 15 26.19 -3.19 -8.45
CA TYR A 15 26.60 -2.09 -7.60
C TYR A 15 25.73 -0.87 -7.88
N GLU A 16 25.21 -0.25 -6.82
CA GLU A 16 24.45 0.99 -6.89
C GLU A 16 25.11 2.05 -6.00
N GLN A 17 25.54 3.17 -6.58
CA GLN A 17 26.19 4.27 -5.86
C GLN A 17 25.61 5.62 -6.29
N TRP A 18 25.64 6.59 -5.39
CA TRP A 18 25.25 7.97 -5.66
C TRP A 18 26.48 8.84 -5.86
N VAL A 19 26.49 9.63 -6.93
CA VAL A 19 27.42 10.74 -7.11
C VAL A 19 26.69 12.02 -6.75
N VAL A 20 27.23 12.79 -5.80
CA VAL A 20 26.66 14.05 -5.33
C VAL A 20 27.58 15.19 -5.73
N PHE A 21 27.03 16.18 -6.42
CA PHE A 21 27.70 17.41 -6.81
C PHE A 21 27.24 18.54 -5.88
N ASP A 22 28.10 18.92 -4.94
CA ASP A 22 27.87 20.06 -4.04
C ASP A 22 28.49 21.33 -4.63
N PHE A 23 27.63 22.28 -5.04
CA PHE A 23 28.03 23.58 -5.58
C PHE A 23 27.95 24.70 -4.52
N ASN A 24 27.95 24.34 -3.23
CA ASN A 24 27.73 25.26 -2.09
C ASN A 24 26.38 26.00 -2.15
N THR A 25 25.43 25.48 -2.92
CA THR A 25 24.04 25.90 -2.99
C THR A 25 23.14 24.71 -2.62
N ARG A 26 21.90 24.98 -2.21
CA ARG A 26 20.91 23.94 -1.93
C ARG A 26 19.71 24.14 -2.86
N PRO A 27 19.14 23.07 -3.45
CA PRO A 27 19.50 21.65 -3.30
C PRO A 27 20.79 21.24 -4.04
N VAL A 28 21.39 20.11 -3.64
CA VAL A 28 22.56 19.52 -4.35
C VAL A 28 22.11 18.67 -5.53
N LEU A 29 22.92 18.61 -6.59
CA LEU A 29 22.65 17.73 -7.73
C LEU A 29 23.18 16.32 -7.40
N ARG A 30 22.38 15.28 -7.60
CA ARG A 30 22.81 13.89 -7.40
C ARG A 30 22.45 13.02 -8.60
N GLN A 31 23.32 12.07 -8.93
CA GLN A 31 23.12 11.11 -10.00
C GLN A 31 23.33 9.69 -9.46
N LYS A 32 22.37 8.80 -9.69
CA LYS A 32 22.53 7.38 -9.36
C LYS A 32 23.28 6.66 -10.47
N ILE A 33 24.34 5.95 -10.11
CA ILE A 33 25.10 5.08 -11.01
C ILE A 33 24.80 3.63 -10.64
N LYS A 34 24.44 2.83 -11.65
CA LYS A 34 24.26 1.38 -11.52
C LYS A 34 25.27 0.69 -12.43
N VAL A 35 26.08 -0.19 -11.86
CA VAL A 35 27.06 -0.97 -12.63
C VAL A 35 26.81 -2.44 -12.36
N ARG A 36 26.66 -3.23 -13.43
CA ARG A 36 26.65 -4.69 -13.36
C ARG A 36 28.00 -5.18 -13.85
N VAL A 37 28.67 -5.95 -13.00
CA VAL A 37 29.96 -6.57 -13.30
C VAL A 37 29.72 -8.07 -13.42
N GLY A 38 29.92 -8.63 -14.60
CA GLY A 38 29.82 -10.06 -14.90
C GLY A 38 30.84 -10.42 -15.97
N GLU A 39 31.14 -11.71 -16.11
CA GLU A 39 32.01 -12.22 -17.19
C GLU A 39 31.29 -12.11 -18.53
N ASP A 40 31.99 -11.60 -19.56
CA ASP A 40 31.51 -11.64 -20.94
C ASP A 40 31.36 -13.11 -21.37
N GLU A 41 30.13 -13.56 -21.62
CA GLU A 41 29.88 -14.84 -22.28
C GLU A 41 30.32 -14.75 -23.75
N CYS A 42 31.52 -15.24 -24.04
CA CYS A 42 31.98 -15.52 -25.40
C CYS A 42 31.96 -17.03 -25.71
N GLU A 43 31.17 -17.37 -26.73
CA GLU A 43 31.33 -18.41 -27.76
C GLU A 43 31.18 -19.92 -27.45
N GLY A 44 30.19 -20.53 -28.14
CA GLY A 44 30.10 -21.97 -28.50
C GLY A 44 29.09 -22.77 -27.67
N THR A 45 27.96 -23.29 -28.18
CA THR A 45 27.80 -24.12 -29.37
C THR A 45 26.30 -24.24 -29.73
N ALA A 46 26.04 -24.43 -31.02
CA ALA A 46 24.72 -24.44 -31.65
C ALA A 46 23.86 -25.67 -31.28
N VAL A 47 22.59 -25.45 -30.90
CA VAL A 47 21.48 -26.36 -31.17
C VAL A 47 20.19 -25.56 -31.43
N THR A 48 19.87 -25.45 -32.72
CA THR A 48 18.55 -25.44 -33.39
C THR A 48 17.39 -24.61 -32.82
N HIS A 49 17.10 -23.50 -33.50
CA HIS A 49 15.85 -22.73 -33.45
C HIS A 49 14.60 -23.54 -33.85
N PRO A 50 13.40 -23.08 -33.46
CA PRO A 50 12.47 -22.63 -34.47
C PRO A 50 12.10 -21.13 -34.37
N ALA A 51 11.92 -20.61 -35.58
CA ALA A 51 11.51 -19.30 -36.11
C ALA A 51 10.62 -18.33 -35.28
N PRO A 52 10.56 -17.03 -35.68
CA PRO A 52 10.42 -15.89 -34.78
C PRO A 52 8.99 -15.31 -34.74
N GLU A 53 8.48 -15.07 -33.54
CA GLU A 53 7.37 -14.13 -33.34
C GLU A 53 7.91 -12.72 -33.14
N ILE A 54 7.84 -11.94 -34.23
CA ILE A 54 7.62 -10.50 -34.32
C ILE A 54 8.01 -9.72 -33.05
N ALA A 55 9.22 -9.17 -33.07
CA ALA A 55 9.64 -8.11 -32.16
C ALA A 55 8.75 -6.88 -32.32
N LEU A 56 7.66 -6.84 -31.57
CA LEU A 56 7.00 -5.60 -31.19
C LEU A 56 8.02 -4.79 -30.39
N LYS A 57 8.58 -3.78 -31.04
CA LYS A 57 9.35 -2.69 -30.44
C LYS A 57 8.67 -2.26 -29.14
N LYS A 58 9.18 -2.74 -28.01
CA LYS A 58 8.92 -2.12 -26.71
C LYS A 58 9.50 -0.72 -26.83
N GLN A 59 8.63 0.25 -27.01
CA GLN A 59 8.97 1.66 -26.79
C GLN A 59 9.47 1.76 -25.35
N GLU A 60 10.78 1.82 -25.22
CA GLU A 60 11.48 2.32 -24.05
C GLU A 60 11.08 3.80 -23.91
N THR A 61 10.04 4.03 -23.12
CA THR A 61 9.68 5.36 -22.63
C THR A 61 9.10 5.24 -21.23
N GLU A 62 9.64 4.34 -20.40
CA GLU A 62 9.58 4.49 -18.95
C GLU A 62 10.67 5.48 -18.56
N GLY A 63 10.36 6.77 -18.69
CA GLY A 63 11.14 7.80 -18.03
C GLY A 63 11.15 7.48 -16.53
N ASN A 64 12.35 7.29 -15.97
CA ASN A 64 12.56 7.26 -14.53
C ASN A 64 12.12 8.63 -13.95
N LEU A 65 10.83 8.81 -13.68
CA LEU A 65 10.36 9.89 -12.83
C LEU A 65 10.89 9.61 -11.43
N GLU A 66 11.83 10.43 -10.96
CA GLU A 66 12.35 10.35 -9.60
C GLU A 66 11.18 10.56 -8.63
N LEU A 67 10.92 9.57 -7.78
CA LEU A 67 9.83 9.64 -6.80
C LEU A 67 10.10 10.79 -5.83
N TRP A 68 9.12 11.68 -5.68
CA TRP A 68 9.20 12.77 -4.70
C TRP A 68 9.28 12.19 -3.30
N ASN A 69 10.37 12.50 -2.61
CA ASN A 69 10.59 12.04 -1.25
C ASN A 69 11.03 13.22 -0.37
N GLU A 70 10.84 13.07 0.94
CA GLU A 70 11.16 14.11 1.92
C GLU A 70 12.68 14.44 1.96
N GLU A 71 13.53 13.63 1.31
CA GLU A 71 14.97 13.90 1.17
C GLU A 71 15.31 14.72 -0.09
N SER A 72 14.47 14.67 -1.13
CA SER A 72 14.70 15.37 -2.40
C SER A 72 13.90 16.66 -2.53
N MET A 73 12.75 16.76 -1.86
CA MET A 73 11.83 17.88 -1.99
C MET A 73 11.15 18.22 -0.67
N GLU A 74 10.81 19.50 -0.51
CA GLU A 74 9.90 19.95 0.54
C GLU A 74 8.48 19.47 0.22
N ILE A 75 7.93 18.61 1.08
CA ILE A 75 6.57 18.09 0.97
C ILE A 75 5.71 18.66 2.10
N ILE A 76 4.72 19.46 1.73
CA ILE A 76 3.78 20.08 2.68
C ILE A 76 2.59 19.13 2.90
N PRO A 77 2.36 18.63 4.12
CA PRO A 77 1.33 17.64 4.39
C PRO A 77 -0.08 18.24 4.34
N PHE A 78 -1.10 17.42 4.03
CA PHE A 78 -2.48 17.88 3.96
C PHE A 78 -3.09 18.07 5.36
N PHE A 79 -2.65 17.22 6.30
CA PHE A 79 -2.93 17.32 7.73
C PHE A 79 -1.63 17.16 8.51
N GLU A 80 -1.53 17.83 9.66
CA GLU A 80 -0.42 17.57 10.57
C GLU A 80 -0.49 16.12 11.08
N ARG A 81 0.56 15.34 10.78
CA ARG A 81 0.68 13.98 11.32
C ARG A 81 0.92 14.04 12.82
N GLU A 82 0.46 13.03 13.56
CA GLU A 82 0.77 12.97 14.99
C GLU A 82 2.25 12.61 15.22
N ARG A 83 2.79 12.97 16.39
CA ARG A 83 4.18 12.63 16.75
C ARG A 83 4.42 11.12 16.72
N ALA A 84 3.48 10.34 17.28
CA ALA A 84 3.58 8.89 17.32
C ALA A 84 3.59 8.26 15.92
N GLU A 85 2.83 8.81 14.96
CA GLU A 85 2.81 8.33 13.58
C GLU A 85 4.15 8.60 12.87
N ARG A 86 4.74 9.79 13.08
CA ARG A 86 6.07 10.11 12.55
C ARG A 86 7.14 9.19 13.12
N GLU A 87 7.13 8.97 14.43
CA GLU A 87 8.07 8.06 15.09
C GLU A 87 7.93 6.63 14.54
N LEU A 88 6.71 6.19 14.27
CA LEU A 88 6.43 4.87 13.72
C LEU A 88 6.97 4.71 12.28
N ILE A 89 6.73 5.70 11.42
CA ILE A 89 7.25 5.71 10.04
C ILE A 89 8.79 5.73 10.04
N ASN A 90 9.40 6.47 10.96
CA ASN A 90 10.85 6.54 11.11
C ASN A 90 11.47 5.25 11.65
N ARG A 91 10.74 4.52 12.50
CA ARG A 91 11.17 3.22 13.04
C ARG A 91 11.22 2.15 11.94
N TYR A 92 10.18 2.07 11.11
CA TYR A 92 10.06 1.06 10.05
C TYR A 92 10.37 1.66 8.68
N LYS A 93 11.66 1.92 8.42
CA LYS A 93 12.13 2.31 7.09
C LYS A 93 12.07 1.13 6.14
N LEU A 94 11.79 1.40 4.87
CA LEU A 94 11.74 0.36 3.84
C LEU A 94 13.15 -0.22 3.65
N ILE A 95 13.33 -1.50 3.95
CA ILE A 95 14.58 -2.22 3.76
C ILE A 95 14.45 -3.10 2.53
N THR A 96 15.47 -3.10 1.67
CA THR A 96 15.57 -4.10 0.60
C THR A 96 16.32 -5.30 1.17
N THR A 97 15.61 -6.41 1.35
CA THR A 97 16.19 -7.67 1.82
C THR A 97 16.00 -8.73 0.74
N ASP A 98 17.08 -9.39 0.34
CA ASP A 98 17.01 -10.54 -0.55
C ASP A 98 16.51 -11.76 0.24
N GLN A 99 15.52 -12.46 -0.31
CA GLN A 99 14.83 -13.55 0.39
C GLN A 99 15.69 -14.82 0.47
N THR A 100 15.53 -15.53 1.59
CA THR A 100 15.65 -16.99 1.65
C THR A 100 14.25 -17.57 1.85
N SER A 101 13.76 -18.38 0.91
CA SER A 101 12.46 -19.05 0.98
C SER A 101 12.52 -20.22 1.97
N SER A 102 12.45 -19.92 3.26
CA SER A 102 12.35 -20.93 4.32
C SER A 102 10.91 -21.10 4.79
N VAL A 103 10.57 -22.31 5.23
CA VAL A 103 9.27 -22.60 5.87
C VAL A 103 9.15 -21.78 7.14
N ILE A 104 8.01 -21.12 7.34
CA ILE A 104 7.74 -20.30 8.52
C ILE A 104 7.66 -21.19 9.76
N ASN A 105 8.39 -20.82 10.81
CA ASN A 105 8.41 -21.48 12.11
C ASN A 105 8.51 -20.44 13.24
N HIS A 106 8.54 -20.88 14.49
CA HIS A 106 8.58 -19.97 15.64
C HIS A 106 9.83 -19.08 15.70
N GLU A 107 10.95 -19.54 15.14
CA GLU A 107 12.23 -18.82 15.19
C GLU A 107 12.33 -17.74 14.11
N ASN A 108 11.77 -18.00 12.92
CA ASN A 108 11.86 -17.09 11.78
C ASN A 108 10.58 -16.27 11.53
N TYR A 109 9.47 -16.50 12.26
CA TYR A 109 8.18 -15.89 11.98
C TYR A 109 8.24 -14.38 11.83
N LYS A 110 8.75 -13.66 12.85
CA LYS A 110 8.79 -12.19 12.83
C LYS A 110 9.57 -11.69 11.63
N HIS A 111 10.80 -12.18 11.44
CA HIS A 111 11.66 -11.82 10.32
C HIS A 111 10.97 -12.06 8.97
N SER A 112 10.38 -13.24 8.77
CA SER A 112 9.65 -13.58 7.55
C SER A 112 8.46 -12.65 7.31
N MET A 113 7.66 -12.35 8.34
CA MET A 113 6.52 -11.43 8.21
C MET A 113 6.95 -9.99 7.89
N HIS A 114 8.03 -9.48 8.49
CA HIS A 114 8.59 -8.18 8.11
C HIS A 114 9.02 -8.17 6.65
N ASN A 115 9.71 -9.22 6.18
CA ASN A 115 10.13 -9.31 4.78
C ASN A 115 8.96 -9.36 3.80
N PHE A 116 7.88 -10.09 4.13
CA PHE A 116 6.67 -10.08 3.32
C PHE A 116 6.06 -8.69 3.21
N LEU A 117 5.95 -7.97 4.32
CA LEU A 117 5.41 -6.62 4.33
C LEU A 117 6.28 -5.64 3.53
N TYR A 118 7.61 -5.71 3.65
CA TYR A 118 8.51 -4.86 2.85
C TYR A 118 8.40 -5.17 1.35
N GLN A 119 8.25 -6.44 0.98
CA GLN A 119 8.07 -6.83 -0.42
C GLN A 119 6.73 -6.36 -0.95
N GLU A 120 5.64 -6.57 -0.21
CA GLU A 120 4.30 -6.11 -0.58
C GLU A 120 4.27 -4.58 -0.74
N GLU A 121 4.82 -3.84 0.23
CA GLU A 121 4.94 -2.37 0.14
C GLU A 121 5.72 -1.93 -1.11
N LYS A 122 6.81 -2.63 -1.44
CA LYS A 122 7.63 -2.34 -2.62
C LYS A 122 6.89 -2.61 -3.93
N GLU A 123 6.24 -3.76 -4.06
CA GLU A 123 5.54 -4.14 -5.29
C GLU A 123 4.26 -3.30 -5.50
N GLU A 124 3.49 -3.04 -4.44
CA GLU A 124 2.36 -2.12 -4.52
C GLU A 124 2.82 -0.70 -4.87
N GLY A 125 3.95 -0.24 -4.31
CA GLY A 125 4.54 1.05 -4.62
C GLY A 125 4.87 1.21 -6.11
N LYS A 126 5.48 0.18 -6.72
CA LYS A 126 5.77 0.16 -8.17
C LYS A 126 4.50 0.19 -9.03
N LEU A 127 3.40 -0.38 -8.57
CA LEU A 127 2.14 -0.34 -9.31
C LEU A 127 1.54 1.06 -9.32
N LEU A 128 1.69 1.81 -8.22
CA LEU A 128 1.21 3.20 -8.12
C LEU A 128 2.03 4.18 -8.97
N THR A 129 3.34 3.99 -9.09
CA THR A 129 4.18 4.90 -9.90
C THR A 129 3.76 4.94 -11.37
N ARG A 130 3.17 3.84 -11.88
CA ARG A 130 2.64 3.73 -13.23
C ARG A 130 1.36 4.54 -13.46
N LEU A 131 0.74 5.03 -12.40
CA LEU A 131 -0.50 5.80 -12.46
C LEU A 131 -0.28 7.31 -12.41
N ASN A 132 0.94 7.79 -12.13
CA ASN A 132 1.27 9.20 -11.90
C ASN A 132 0.84 10.07 -13.10
N PRO A 133 -0.31 10.76 -13.03
CA PRO A 133 -0.81 11.53 -14.15
C PRO A 133 -0.14 12.90 -14.18
N ARG A 134 -0.02 13.44 -15.38
CA ARG A 134 0.36 14.82 -15.62
C ARG A 134 -0.54 15.40 -16.70
N GLY A 135 -1.07 16.59 -16.46
CA GLY A 135 -1.81 17.33 -17.48
C GLY A 135 -2.56 18.54 -16.95
N THR A 136 -3.35 19.14 -17.83
CA THR A 136 -4.16 20.32 -17.52
C THR A 136 -5.35 19.92 -16.65
N VAL A 137 -5.45 20.56 -15.49
CA VAL A 137 -6.54 20.33 -14.53
C VAL A 137 -7.36 21.61 -14.38
N GLN A 138 -8.68 21.46 -14.38
CA GLN A 138 -9.58 22.54 -14.02
C GLN A 138 -9.90 22.48 -12.52
N LEU A 139 -9.64 23.58 -11.82
CA LEU A 139 -9.91 23.71 -10.40
C LEU A 139 -11.36 24.13 -10.16
N LYS A 140 -12.04 23.48 -9.21
CA LYS A 140 -13.45 23.74 -8.90
C LYS A 140 -13.69 23.77 -7.40
N ASN A 141 -14.55 24.67 -6.95
CA ASN A 141 -15.07 24.67 -5.58
C ASN A 141 -16.29 23.75 -5.40
N GLN A 142 -16.84 23.22 -6.50
CA GLN A 142 -17.99 22.33 -6.49
C GLN A 142 -17.86 21.19 -7.51
N LEU A 143 -18.37 20.02 -7.14
CA LEU A 143 -18.47 18.86 -8.02
C LEU A 143 -19.89 18.31 -8.01
N PHE A 144 -20.33 17.83 -9.16
CA PHE A 144 -21.61 17.15 -9.34
C PHE A 144 -21.42 15.85 -10.10
N ASP A 145 -21.95 14.77 -9.57
CA ASP A 145 -22.07 13.47 -10.24
C ASP A 145 -23.31 12.75 -9.71
N LEU A 146 -23.96 11.92 -10.53
CA LEU A 146 -25.12 11.13 -10.10
C LEU A 146 -24.78 10.15 -8.97
N ARG A 147 -23.52 9.69 -8.87
CA ARG A 147 -23.06 8.69 -7.90
C ARG A 147 -22.95 9.23 -6.48
N PHE A 148 -22.56 10.49 -6.31
CA PHE A 148 -22.30 11.09 -5.00
C PHE A 148 -23.04 12.43 -4.77
N GLY A 149 -23.81 12.90 -5.75
CA GLY A 149 -24.56 14.15 -5.68
C GLY A 149 -23.68 15.40 -5.81
N MET A 150 -24.07 16.46 -5.10
CA MET A 150 -23.31 17.72 -5.03
C MET A 150 -22.29 17.68 -3.88
N LYS A 151 -21.05 18.06 -4.18
CA LYS A 151 -20.00 18.30 -3.18
C LYS A 151 -19.48 19.72 -3.27
N TRP A 152 -19.24 20.31 -2.11
CA TRP A 152 -18.63 21.63 -1.96
C TRP A 152 -17.27 21.48 -1.28
N ALA A 153 -16.26 22.12 -1.86
CA ALA A 153 -14.96 22.21 -1.22
C ALA A 153 -15.10 23.09 0.03
N PRO A 154 -14.46 22.73 1.16
CA PRO A 154 -14.39 23.61 2.32
C PRO A 154 -13.77 24.97 1.96
N PRO A 155 -14.03 26.04 2.74
CA PRO A 155 -13.42 27.35 2.52
C PRO A 155 -11.90 27.24 2.36
N GLY A 156 -11.35 27.98 1.39
CA GLY A 156 -9.91 27.97 1.07
C GLY A 156 -9.42 26.76 0.29
N LYS A 157 -10.21 25.68 0.16
CA LYS A 157 -9.84 24.46 -0.56
C LYS A 157 -10.46 24.40 -1.96
N LEU A 158 -9.85 23.64 -2.84
CA LEU A 158 -10.35 23.40 -4.21
C LEU A 158 -10.27 21.92 -4.58
N PHE A 159 -11.14 21.48 -5.48
CA PHE A 159 -11.07 20.20 -6.12
C PHE A 159 -10.31 20.27 -7.45
N ALA A 160 -9.51 19.24 -7.70
CA ALA A 160 -8.74 19.02 -8.90
C ALA A 160 -9.19 17.68 -9.52
N ALA A 161 -9.87 17.74 -10.68
CA ALA A 161 -10.23 16.56 -11.46
C ALA A 161 -9.11 16.26 -12.45
N VAL A 162 -8.28 15.27 -12.13
CA VAL A 162 -7.07 14.95 -12.87
C VAL A 162 -7.35 13.80 -13.83
N PRO A 163 -7.15 14.00 -15.15
CA PRO A 163 -7.33 12.93 -16.12
C PRO A 163 -6.25 11.87 -15.94
N LEU A 164 -6.64 10.60 -16.08
CA LEU A 164 -5.72 9.48 -16.06
C LEU A 164 -5.31 9.12 -17.49
N SER A 165 -4.02 8.84 -17.69
CA SER A 165 -3.51 8.38 -18.99
C SER A 165 -4.04 6.99 -19.37
N HIS A 166 -4.37 6.17 -18.37
CA HIS A 166 -4.90 4.82 -18.55
C HIS A 166 -6.11 4.61 -17.66
N PRO A 167 -7.20 3.98 -18.16
CA PRO A 167 -8.36 3.72 -17.35
C PRO A 167 -8.04 2.84 -16.13
N ILE A 168 -8.43 3.26 -14.94
CA ILE A 168 -8.32 2.45 -13.73
C ILE A 168 -9.57 1.59 -13.61
N THR A 169 -9.50 0.36 -14.11
CA THR A 169 -10.59 -0.61 -13.94
C THR A 169 -10.55 -1.21 -12.52
N PRO A 170 -11.72 -1.48 -11.91
CA PRO A 170 -11.81 -2.09 -10.58
C PRO A 170 -11.02 -3.38 -10.38
N ASP A 171 -10.93 -4.18 -11.44
CA ASP A 171 -10.36 -5.53 -11.41
C ASP A 171 -8.87 -5.55 -11.75
N ALA A 172 -8.30 -4.43 -12.24
CA ALA A 172 -6.87 -4.30 -12.44
C ALA A 172 -6.15 -4.13 -11.08
N PRO A 173 -4.89 -4.61 -10.95
CA PRO A 173 -4.11 -4.44 -9.72
C PRO A 173 -4.06 -2.99 -9.23
N GLN A 174 -3.93 -2.04 -10.15
CA GLN A 174 -3.93 -0.60 -9.88
C GLN A 174 -5.26 -0.14 -9.27
N GLY A 175 -6.40 -0.53 -9.85
CA GLY A 175 -7.71 -0.16 -9.33
C GLY A 175 -8.02 -0.81 -7.99
N PHE A 176 -7.54 -2.03 -7.77
CA PHE A 176 -7.62 -2.70 -6.48
C PHE A 176 -6.87 -1.95 -5.38
N ILE A 177 -5.60 -1.58 -5.63
CA ILE A 177 -4.78 -0.81 -4.68
C ILE A 177 -5.45 0.52 -4.36
N MET A 178 -5.93 1.23 -5.40
CA MET A 178 -6.53 2.56 -5.23
C MET A 178 -7.81 2.54 -4.39
N LYS A 179 -8.60 1.46 -4.47
CA LYS A 179 -9.81 1.30 -3.67
C LYS A 179 -9.52 0.91 -2.23
N ARG A 180 -8.66 -0.11 -2.04
CA ARG A 180 -8.48 -0.77 -0.74
C ARG A 180 -7.54 -0.01 0.20
N HIS A 181 -6.47 0.60 -0.32
CA HIS A 181 -5.41 1.15 0.52
C HIS A 181 -5.57 2.65 0.77
N ALA A 182 -4.96 3.15 1.84
CA ALA A 182 -4.80 4.58 2.04
C ALA A 182 -3.71 5.07 1.07
N ILE A 183 -4.10 5.90 0.11
CA ILE A 183 -3.17 6.49 -0.85
C ILE A 183 -2.78 7.85 -0.34
N ARG A 184 -1.48 8.14 -0.39
CA ARG A 184 -0.94 9.47 -0.27
C ARG A 184 -0.84 10.07 -1.68
N SER A 185 -1.58 11.13 -1.94
CA SER A 185 -1.50 11.85 -3.22
C SER A 185 -0.62 13.08 -3.04
N LEU A 186 0.42 13.18 -3.85
CA LEU A 186 1.28 14.36 -3.92
C LEU A 186 0.99 15.12 -5.21
N VAL A 187 0.97 16.44 -5.12
CA VAL A 187 0.68 17.33 -6.25
C VAL A 187 1.75 18.40 -6.38
N CYS A 188 2.13 18.67 -7.61
CA CYS A 188 3.02 19.78 -7.97
C CYS A 188 2.38 20.55 -9.14
N ILE A 189 2.31 21.88 -9.02
CA ILE A 189 1.86 22.74 -10.10
C ILE A 189 3.06 23.05 -11.00
N MET A 190 2.89 22.88 -12.30
CA MET A 190 3.94 23.01 -13.30
C MET A 190 3.75 24.27 -14.13
N ASN A 191 4.85 24.91 -14.53
CA ASN A 191 4.90 26.00 -15.47
C ASN A 191 6.04 25.76 -16.47
N ASN A 192 5.73 25.55 -17.75
CA ASN A 192 6.73 25.29 -18.80
C ASN A 192 7.76 24.18 -18.47
N ASN A 193 7.31 23.11 -17.79
CA ASN A 193 8.11 21.99 -17.25
C ASN A 193 8.87 22.25 -15.95
N ASP A 194 8.86 23.47 -15.43
CA ASP A 194 9.43 23.79 -14.13
C ASP A 194 8.36 23.72 -13.03
N SER A 195 8.73 23.29 -11.83
CA SER A 195 7.83 23.29 -10.67
C SER A 195 7.62 24.71 -10.16
N LEU A 196 6.36 25.14 -10.03
CA LEU A 196 6.00 26.49 -9.56
C LEU A 196 6.23 26.68 -8.05
N GLY A 197 6.50 25.60 -7.30
CA GLY A 197 6.67 25.64 -5.85
C GLY A 197 6.97 24.26 -5.25
N PRO A 198 6.80 24.11 -3.94
CA PRO A 198 6.99 22.83 -3.25
C PRO A 198 5.89 21.82 -3.65
N VAL A 199 6.08 20.57 -3.22
CA VAL A 199 5.10 19.51 -3.43
C VAL A 199 4.10 19.54 -2.27
N TYR A 200 2.82 19.48 -2.59
CA TYR A 200 1.76 19.45 -1.58
C TYR A 200 1.11 18.07 -1.52
N GLU A 201 0.76 17.61 -0.33
CA GLU A 201 -0.18 16.51 -0.20
C GLU A 201 -1.60 16.98 -0.52
N ALA A 202 -2.35 16.13 -1.20
CA ALA A 202 -3.76 16.30 -1.49
C ALA A 202 -4.56 15.10 -0.98
N GLU A 203 -5.82 15.33 -0.64
CA GLU A 203 -6.72 14.26 -0.19
C GLU A 203 -7.38 13.59 -1.40
N PHE A 204 -7.25 12.25 -1.48
CA PHE A 204 -7.83 11.45 -2.55
C PHE A 204 -9.31 11.14 -2.31
N LEU A 205 -10.21 11.68 -3.14
CA LEU A 205 -11.66 11.48 -3.01
C LEU A 205 -12.10 10.20 -3.74
N LYS A 206 -12.02 9.07 -3.02
CA LYS A 206 -12.31 7.72 -3.54
C LYS A 206 -13.68 7.57 -4.21
N ASP A 207 -14.70 8.20 -3.66
CA ASP A 207 -16.09 8.13 -4.13
C ASP A 207 -16.35 9.01 -5.36
N ALA A 208 -15.51 10.02 -5.58
CA ALA A 208 -15.59 10.90 -6.75
C ALA A 208 -14.74 10.42 -7.94
N ALA A 209 -13.72 9.60 -7.68
CA ALA A 209 -12.92 8.97 -8.73
C ALA A 209 -13.75 8.07 -9.65
N ASN A 210 -13.34 7.96 -10.91
CA ASN A 210 -13.90 7.03 -11.89
C ASN A 210 -12.76 6.42 -12.72
N GLU A 211 -13.10 5.68 -13.78
CA GLU A 211 -12.11 4.97 -14.58
C GLU A 211 -11.15 5.93 -15.30
N THR A 212 -11.60 7.11 -15.71
CA THR A 212 -10.83 8.04 -16.57
C THR A 212 -10.27 9.25 -15.84
N GLN A 213 -10.73 9.53 -14.62
CA GLN A 213 -10.27 10.65 -13.82
C GLN A 213 -10.29 10.34 -12.33
N VAL A 214 -9.35 10.96 -11.63
CA VAL A 214 -9.26 10.98 -10.18
C VAL A 214 -9.58 12.37 -9.67
N VAL A 215 -10.16 12.46 -8.48
CA VAL A 215 -10.48 13.75 -7.87
C VAL A 215 -9.66 13.91 -6.61
N LEU A 216 -8.89 14.99 -6.56
CA LEU A 216 -8.09 15.39 -5.43
C LEU A 216 -8.66 16.64 -4.78
N GLN A 217 -8.64 16.72 -3.46
CA GLN A 217 -8.89 17.94 -2.72
C GLN A 217 -7.56 18.56 -2.34
N LEU A 218 -7.32 19.79 -2.79
CA LEU A 218 -6.14 20.59 -2.48
C LEU A 218 -6.31 21.25 -1.11
N SER A 219 -5.22 21.38 -0.35
CA SER A 219 -5.25 22.05 0.96
C SER A 219 -5.39 23.56 0.81
N GLU A 220 -5.86 24.22 1.86
CA GLU A 220 -5.96 25.69 1.90
C GLU A 220 -4.58 26.35 1.73
N GLN A 221 -3.55 25.75 2.33
CA GLN A 221 -2.16 26.17 2.20
C GLN A 221 -1.71 26.09 0.73
N CYS A 222 -1.94 24.97 0.05
CA CYS A 222 -1.62 24.80 -1.39
C CYS A 222 -2.31 25.86 -2.25
N CYS A 223 -3.60 26.09 -2.03
CA CYS A 223 -4.35 27.10 -2.78
C CYS A 223 -3.88 28.52 -2.51
N SER A 224 -3.54 28.85 -1.26
CA SER A 224 -3.11 30.19 -0.86
C SER A 224 -1.69 30.51 -1.36
N ASP A 225 -0.73 29.60 -1.14
CA ASP A 225 0.67 29.79 -1.51
C ASP A 225 0.86 29.94 -3.02
N LEU A 226 0.06 29.20 -3.81
CA LEU A 226 0.12 29.21 -5.27
C LEU A 226 -0.95 30.12 -5.90
N ASN A 227 -1.71 30.87 -5.10
CA ASN A 227 -2.79 31.76 -5.53
C ASN A 227 -3.82 31.11 -6.47
N LEU A 228 -4.16 29.83 -6.21
CA LEU A 228 -5.07 29.05 -7.05
C LEU A 228 -6.51 29.53 -6.88
N GLN A 229 -7.22 29.71 -8.00
CA GLN A 229 -8.59 30.23 -8.02
C GLN A 229 -9.59 29.23 -8.59
N ASN A 230 -10.85 29.36 -8.18
CA ASN A 230 -11.95 28.59 -8.75
C ASN A 230 -12.10 28.88 -10.26
N GLY A 231 -12.24 27.83 -11.07
CA GLY A 231 -12.37 27.92 -12.52
C GLY A 231 -11.04 28.04 -13.28
N GLN A 232 -9.91 28.23 -12.57
CA GLN A 232 -8.57 28.28 -13.16
C GLN A 232 -8.19 26.93 -13.77
N GLN A 233 -7.42 26.98 -14.86
CA GLN A 233 -6.71 25.83 -15.40
C GLN A 233 -5.23 25.93 -15.05
N CYS A 234 -4.63 24.82 -14.64
CA CYS A 234 -3.20 24.72 -14.37
C CYS A 234 -2.66 23.37 -14.82
N GLU A 235 -1.40 23.34 -15.26
CA GLU A 235 -0.68 22.09 -15.44
C GLU A 235 -0.33 21.51 -14.07
N MET A 236 -0.72 20.28 -13.82
CA MET A 236 -0.48 19.59 -12.55
C MET A 236 0.17 18.24 -12.83
N GLU A 237 1.23 17.95 -12.08
CA GLU A 237 1.78 16.60 -11.95
C GLU A 237 1.32 16.03 -10.62
N VAL A 238 0.90 14.76 -10.64
CA VAL A 238 0.46 14.04 -9.45
C VAL A 238 1.28 12.77 -9.30
N GLN A 239 1.76 12.51 -8.09
CA GLN A 239 2.36 11.24 -7.73
C GLN A 239 1.53 10.51 -6.68
N PHE A 240 1.11 9.29 -7.01
CA PHE A 240 0.46 8.41 -6.06
C PHE A 240 1.50 7.59 -5.31
N GLN A 241 1.43 7.64 -3.99
CA GLN A 241 2.30 6.89 -3.10
C GLN A 241 1.46 6.10 -2.10
N LEU A 242 2.02 4.99 -1.61
CA LEU A 242 1.39 4.28 -0.51
C LEU A 242 1.47 5.12 0.76
N ASN A 243 0.37 5.15 1.51
CA ASN A 243 0.44 5.59 2.90
C ASN A 243 1.15 4.51 3.73
N ARG A 244 2.46 4.68 3.91
CA ARG A 244 3.33 3.75 4.64
C ARG A 244 2.87 3.49 6.07
N LEU A 245 2.12 4.41 6.68
CA LEU A 245 1.66 4.28 8.07
C LEU A 245 0.91 2.96 8.31
N TRP A 246 0.13 2.50 7.32
CA TRP A 246 -0.57 1.21 7.40
C TRP A 246 0.41 0.04 7.54
N PHE A 247 1.45 -0.01 6.68
CA PHE A 247 2.52 -1.02 6.76
C PHE A 247 3.31 -0.91 8.06
N CYS A 248 3.66 0.30 8.50
CA CYS A 248 4.36 0.51 9.76
C CYS A 248 3.54 0.06 10.98
N LYS A 249 2.20 0.21 10.96
CA LYS A 249 1.30 -0.35 11.99
C LYS A 249 1.31 -1.89 11.98
N MET A 250 1.35 -2.53 10.81
CA MET A 250 1.45 -3.99 10.71
C MET A 250 2.80 -4.51 11.17
N HIS A 251 3.91 -3.85 10.82
CA HIS A 251 5.24 -4.16 11.37
C HIS A 251 5.26 -4.07 12.90
N LYS A 252 4.70 -3.00 13.47
CA LYS A 252 4.56 -2.88 14.91
C LYS A 252 3.72 -3.98 15.53
N ALA A 253 2.64 -4.40 14.89
CA ALA A 253 1.82 -5.51 15.39
C ALA A 253 2.58 -6.84 15.42
N ILE A 254 3.49 -7.09 14.47
CA ILE A 254 4.38 -8.25 14.48
C ILE A 254 5.37 -8.19 15.65
N ASP A 255 5.95 -7.02 15.89
CA ASP A 255 6.89 -6.82 17.00
C ASP A 255 6.21 -6.95 18.36
N ASP A 256 5.04 -6.32 18.51
CA ASP A 256 4.24 -6.30 19.75
C ASP A 256 3.61 -7.67 20.07
N LEU A 257 3.67 -8.64 19.16
CA LEU A 257 3.15 -9.98 19.38
C LEU A 257 3.95 -10.68 20.50
N PRO A 258 3.31 -11.04 21.65
CA PRO A 258 4.02 -11.51 22.83
C PRO A 258 4.50 -12.97 22.70
N ASP A 259 3.68 -13.81 22.08
CA ASP A 259 3.96 -15.21 21.76
C ASP A 259 3.34 -15.57 20.42
N LEU A 260 3.75 -16.71 19.85
CA LEU A 260 3.28 -17.16 18.54
C LEU A 260 2.21 -18.24 18.64
N ASP A 261 1.73 -18.60 19.83
CA ASP A 261 0.86 -19.76 20.03
C ASP A 261 -0.49 -19.61 19.32
N LYS A 262 -0.95 -18.37 19.11
CA LYS A 262 -2.17 -18.08 18.36
C LYS A 262 -1.97 -18.03 16.85
N VAL A 263 -0.76 -17.74 16.38
CA VAL A 263 -0.48 -17.58 14.95
C VAL A 263 0.09 -18.87 14.35
N LEU A 264 0.87 -19.61 15.14
CA LEU A 264 1.42 -20.93 14.86
C LEU A 264 0.99 -21.90 15.97
N PRO A 265 -0.32 -22.23 16.07
CA PRO A 265 -0.82 -23.12 17.10
C PRO A 265 -0.29 -24.56 16.93
N ASP A 266 0.14 -25.17 18.03
CA ASP A 266 0.42 -26.60 18.07
C ASP A 266 -0.87 -27.41 18.15
N LEU A 267 -1.42 -27.74 16.98
CA LEU A 267 -2.64 -28.53 16.85
C LEU A 267 -2.47 -30.00 17.24
N LYS A 268 -1.23 -30.50 17.35
CA LYS A 268 -0.98 -31.92 17.65
C LYS A 268 -1.05 -32.18 19.16
N ASN A 269 -0.55 -31.24 19.95
CA ASN A 269 -0.50 -31.35 21.41
C ASN A 269 -1.62 -30.57 22.13
N SER A 270 -2.52 -29.92 21.38
CA SER A 270 -3.66 -29.20 21.96
C SER A 270 -4.74 -30.15 22.46
N ASN A 271 -4.80 -30.34 23.79
CA ASN A 271 -5.89 -31.08 24.45
C ASN A 271 -7.03 -30.12 24.81
N PHE A 272 -8.05 -30.02 23.95
CA PHE A 272 -9.29 -29.32 24.26
C PHE A 272 -10.51 -30.24 24.09
N CYS A 273 -11.49 -30.09 24.98
CA CYS A 273 -12.72 -30.87 24.95
C CYS A 273 -13.86 -29.97 24.45
N ILE A 274 -14.47 -30.33 23.33
CA ILE A 274 -15.67 -29.66 22.84
C ILE A 274 -16.87 -30.32 23.51
N SER A 275 -17.55 -29.59 24.41
CA SER A 275 -18.86 -30.01 24.90
C SER A 275 -19.90 -29.70 23.84
N PHE A 276 -20.57 -30.73 23.31
CA PHE A 276 -21.71 -30.55 22.41
C PHE A 276 -22.91 -30.06 23.23
N GLN A 277 -23.34 -28.82 23.00
CA GLN A 277 -24.62 -28.32 23.52
C GLN A 277 -25.72 -28.54 22.47
N SER A 278 -26.96 -28.59 22.95
CA SER A 278 -28.16 -28.98 22.18
C SER A 278 -28.30 -28.26 20.85
N ASP A 279 -28.73 -29.00 19.83
CA ASP A 279 -28.94 -28.52 18.46
C ASP A 279 -29.83 -27.27 18.42
N THR A 280 -29.30 -26.20 17.83
CA THR A 280 -30.14 -25.09 17.40
C THR A 280 -30.71 -25.46 16.03
N ALA A 281 -32.03 -25.61 15.93
CA ALA A 281 -32.73 -26.10 14.72
C ALA A 281 -32.49 -25.26 13.44
N GLU A 282 -31.82 -24.12 13.56
CA GLU A 282 -31.52 -23.18 12.48
C GLU A 282 -30.08 -23.25 11.95
N LEU A 283 -29.20 -24.06 12.55
CA LEU A 283 -27.80 -24.19 12.13
C LEU A 283 -27.56 -25.54 11.46
N ASN A 284 -26.74 -25.55 10.40
CA ASN A 284 -26.25 -26.82 9.86
C ASN A 284 -25.15 -27.41 10.76
N GLU A 285 -24.81 -28.69 10.55
CA GLU A 285 -23.84 -29.42 11.36
C GLU A 285 -22.49 -28.70 11.53
N LYS A 286 -21.97 -28.07 10.46
CA LYS A 286 -20.69 -27.35 10.51
C LYS A 286 -20.79 -26.05 11.31
N GLN A 287 -21.89 -25.33 11.17
CA GLN A 287 -22.15 -24.11 11.93
C GLN A 287 -22.38 -24.44 13.42
N GLN A 288 -23.08 -25.52 13.72
CA GLN A 288 -23.30 -26.01 15.08
C GLN A 288 -21.97 -26.48 15.72
N ALA A 289 -21.12 -27.19 14.97
CA ALA A 289 -19.79 -27.58 15.45
C ALA A 289 -18.92 -26.35 15.79
N ALA A 290 -18.95 -25.33 14.94
CA ALA A 290 -18.25 -24.08 15.17
C ALA A 290 -18.80 -23.33 16.41
N MET A 291 -20.13 -23.32 16.59
CA MET A 291 -20.78 -22.74 17.78
C MET A 291 -20.36 -23.47 19.05
N ASN A 292 -20.42 -24.80 19.05
CA ASN A 292 -20.02 -25.63 20.18
C ASN A 292 -18.54 -25.41 20.54
N PHE A 293 -17.66 -25.29 19.55
CA PHE A 293 -16.26 -24.93 19.78
C PHE A 293 -16.15 -23.62 20.57
N VAL A 294 -16.73 -22.53 20.07
CA VAL A 294 -16.64 -21.21 20.70
C VAL A 294 -17.24 -21.18 22.12
N LEU A 295 -18.35 -21.88 22.36
CA LEU A 295 -19.00 -21.95 23.67
C LEU A 295 -18.26 -22.83 24.67
N SER A 296 -17.60 -23.89 24.21
CA SER A 296 -16.79 -24.78 25.08
C SER A 296 -15.51 -24.12 25.60
N VAL A 297 -15.01 -23.14 24.83
CA VAL A 297 -13.74 -22.44 25.06
C VAL A 297 -13.79 -21.45 26.23
N THR A 298 -14.99 -21.02 26.67
CA THR A 298 -15.14 -20.01 27.72
C THR A 298 -14.78 -20.51 29.13
N GLY A 299 -14.53 -21.81 29.33
CA GLY A 299 -14.29 -22.41 30.64
C GLY A 299 -12.83 -22.81 30.94
N ASN A 300 -11.96 -22.93 29.93
CA ASN A 300 -10.62 -23.51 30.10
C ASN A 300 -9.50 -22.51 29.77
N ARG A 301 -8.49 -22.36 30.65
CA ARG A 301 -7.40 -21.36 30.54
C ARG A 301 -6.20 -21.82 29.72
N SER A 302 -6.26 -22.97 29.06
CA SER A 302 -5.19 -23.45 28.19
C SER A 302 -5.14 -22.68 26.87
N SER A 303 -4.00 -22.72 26.16
CA SER A 303 -3.86 -22.08 24.86
C SER A 303 -4.77 -22.74 23.82
N ILE A 304 -5.95 -22.16 23.62
CA ILE A 304 -6.94 -22.62 22.65
C ILE A 304 -6.56 -22.13 21.25
N PRO A 305 -6.51 -23.01 20.24
CA PRO A 305 -6.16 -22.60 18.89
C PRO A 305 -7.24 -21.69 18.28
N PRO A 306 -6.89 -20.80 17.33
CA PRO A 306 -7.86 -19.99 16.61
C PRO A 306 -8.83 -20.86 15.78
N LEU A 307 -10.08 -20.42 15.67
CA LEU A 307 -11.09 -21.03 14.80
C LEU A 307 -11.07 -20.39 13.42
N LEU A 308 -10.85 -21.19 12.37
CA LEU A 308 -10.97 -20.76 10.98
C LEU A 308 -12.31 -21.23 10.37
N ILE A 309 -13.18 -20.28 10.03
CA ILE A 309 -14.42 -20.55 9.30
C ILE A 309 -14.21 -20.24 7.82
N TYR A 310 -14.29 -21.27 6.98
CA TYR A 310 -14.17 -21.14 5.54
C TYR A 310 -15.38 -21.74 4.82
N GLY A 311 -15.68 -21.24 3.63
CA GLY A 311 -16.76 -21.76 2.80
C GLY A 311 -17.12 -20.85 1.64
N PRO A 312 -17.79 -21.37 0.60
CA PRO A 312 -18.25 -20.60 -0.57
C PRO A 312 -19.15 -19.39 -0.23
N PHE A 313 -19.45 -18.58 -1.25
CA PHE A 313 -20.45 -17.52 -1.13
C PHE A 313 -21.82 -18.11 -0.80
N GLY A 314 -22.61 -17.40 0.03
CA GLY A 314 -23.96 -17.83 0.42
C GLY A 314 -24.04 -18.87 1.53
N THR A 315 -22.92 -19.41 2.06
CA THR A 315 -22.96 -20.45 3.12
C THR A 315 -23.20 -19.93 4.55
N GLY A 316 -23.63 -18.67 4.69
CA GLY A 316 -23.97 -18.11 6.00
C GLY A 316 -22.79 -17.87 6.95
N LYS A 317 -21.56 -17.67 6.45
CA LYS A 317 -20.37 -17.37 7.30
C LYS A 317 -20.62 -16.17 8.24
N THR A 318 -21.10 -15.06 7.68
CA THR A 318 -21.40 -13.84 8.45
C THR A 318 -22.52 -14.08 9.47
N GLN A 319 -23.57 -14.82 9.08
CA GLN A 319 -24.65 -15.19 9.99
C GLN A 319 -24.15 -16.07 11.14
N THR A 320 -23.21 -16.98 10.86
CA THR A 320 -22.59 -17.86 11.84
C THR A 320 -21.78 -17.05 12.86
N LEU A 321 -20.93 -16.11 12.39
CA LEU A 321 -20.19 -15.19 13.25
C LEU A 321 -21.12 -14.32 14.11
N ALA A 322 -22.22 -13.82 13.53
CA ALA A 322 -23.20 -13.03 14.26
C ALA A 322 -23.87 -13.84 15.39
N LYS A 323 -24.29 -15.08 15.11
CA LYS A 323 -24.87 -15.98 16.12
C LYS A 323 -23.88 -16.31 17.23
N MET A 324 -22.63 -16.62 16.89
CA MET A 324 -21.56 -16.83 17.89
C MET A 324 -21.36 -15.62 18.78
N THR A 325 -21.31 -14.43 18.19
CA THR A 325 -21.19 -13.16 18.92
C THR A 325 -22.38 -12.98 19.87
N GLN A 326 -23.61 -13.17 19.39
CA GLN A 326 -24.82 -13.06 20.22
C GLN A 326 -24.79 -13.99 21.43
N ALA A 327 -24.31 -15.22 21.25
CA ALA A 327 -24.18 -16.20 22.33
C ALA A 327 -23.08 -15.81 23.34
N LEU A 328 -21.92 -15.34 22.84
CA LEU A 328 -20.81 -14.89 23.69
C LEU A 328 -21.14 -13.62 24.49
N VAL A 329 -21.94 -12.69 23.95
CA VAL A 329 -22.33 -11.45 24.65
C VAL A 329 -23.24 -11.71 25.85
N GLN A 330 -23.94 -12.85 25.91
CA GLN A 330 -24.76 -13.22 27.08
C GLN A 330 -23.92 -13.40 28.35
N GLN A 331 -22.61 -13.59 28.21
CA GLN A 331 -21.66 -13.71 29.31
C GLN A 331 -21.06 -12.32 29.63
N PRO A 332 -21.37 -11.72 30.79
CA PRO A 332 -21.03 -10.31 31.07
C PRO A 332 -19.52 -10.01 31.14
N GLN A 333 -18.70 -11.03 31.36
CA GLN A 333 -17.23 -10.92 31.37
C GLN A 333 -16.63 -10.78 29.96
N ASN A 334 -17.36 -11.13 28.91
CA ASN A 334 -16.84 -11.15 27.55
C ASN A 334 -16.83 -9.74 26.94
N LYS A 335 -15.69 -9.33 26.39
CA LYS A 335 -15.55 -8.16 25.54
C LYS A 335 -15.18 -8.63 24.15
N ILE A 336 -15.99 -8.27 23.15
CA ILE A 336 -15.82 -8.76 21.78
C ILE A 336 -15.41 -7.61 20.88
N LEU A 337 -14.31 -7.80 20.14
CA LEU A 337 -13.85 -6.92 19.08
C LEU A 337 -14.11 -7.60 17.73
N ILE A 338 -14.89 -6.96 16.87
CA ILE A 338 -15.16 -7.43 15.50
C ILE A 338 -14.41 -6.52 14.54
N CYS A 339 -13.53 -7.10 13.74
CA CYS A 339 -12.72 -6.39 12.76
C CYS A 339 -13.03 -6.89 11.34
N THR A 340 -12.99 -5.99 10.38
CA THR A 340 -13.06 -6.28 8.95
C THR A 340 -12.05 -5.40 8.22
N HIS A 341 -11.53 -5.87 7.09
CA HIS A 341 -10.62 -5.07 6.26
C HIS A 341 -11.35 -3.95 5.50
N THR A 342 -12.68 -3.99 5.42
CA THR A 342 -13.48 -3.08 4.62
C THR A 342 -14.62 -2.47 5.43
N ASN A 343 -14.83 -1.16 5.31
CA ASN A 343 -15.92 -0.44 6.00
C ASN A 343 -17.32 -0.63 5.39
N ARG A 344 -17.53 -1.67 4.57
CA ARG A 344 -18.76 -1.87 3.79
C ARG A 344 -19.75 -2.80 4.48
#